data_AF-A0A9X0W5Z7-F1
#
_entry.id   AF-A0A9X0W5Z7-F1
#
_cell.length_a   1.000
_cell.length_b   1.000
_cell.length_c   1.000
_cell.angle_alpha   90.00
_cell.angle_beta   90.00
_cell.angle_gamma   90.00
#
_symmetry.space_group_name_H-M   'P 1'
#
loop_
_entity.id
_entity.type
_entity.pdbx_description
1 polymer ?
#
loop_
_entity_poly.entity_id
_entity_poly.type
_entity_poly.pdbx_seq_one_letter_code
_entity_poly.pdbx_strand_id
1 'polypeptide(L)'
;MIYQQEHAPEAAAISGFAERFLRQGEARLLRQLLTKRFGEPSESIEKRDVRGRDHFGSPNLIARLNLPNMRHPRSERVAVYAEAVRGLLELEPDPERQLKYLDFVDIYAHLSEEERMIYQQEHAPEAAAISGFAERFLRQGEARLLRQLLTKRFGKPSELIERRLETADAETLAIWFDRALEAQALEDIFCD
;
A
#
# COMPACT_ATOMS: atom_id res chain seq x y z
N MET A 1 -26.28 14.23 -23.97
CA MET A 1 -24.93 13.71 -24.24
C MET A 1 -24.14 13.83 -22.94
N ILE A 2 -23.92 12.70 -22.24
CA ILE A 2 -22.62 12.05 -21.91
C ILE A 2 -21.68 13.00 -21.12
N TYR A 3 -21.27 12.77 -19.86
CA TYR A 3 -20.87 11.54 -19.17
C TYR A 3 -21.37 11.52 -17.71
N GLN A 4 -22.02 10.42 -17.31
CA GLN A 4 -21.87 9.93 -15.93
C GLN A 4 -20.50 9.27 -15.85
N GLN A 5 -19.66 9.72 -14.92
CA GLN A 5 -18.43 9.03 -14.56
C GLN A 5 -18.66 8.40 -13.18
N GLU A 6 -19.00 7.11 -13.21
CA GLU A 6 -18.90 6.22 -12.06
C GLU A 6 -17.41 6.04 -11.72
N HIS A 7 -16.87 6.90 -10.86
CA HIS A 7 -15.60 6.67 -10.18
C HIS A 7 -15.91 6.32 -8.73
N ALA A 8 -15.37 5.31 -8.07
CA ALA A 8 -14.78 4.03 -8.45
C ALA A 8 -14.69 3.22 -7.13
N PRO A 9 -14.93 1.90 -7.11
CA PRO A 9 -14.76 1.05 -5.91
C PRO A 9 -13.32 1.02 -5.34
N GLU A 10 -12.36 1.60 -6.05
CA GLU A 10 -10.93 1.68 -5.67
C GLU A 10 -10.67 2.55 -4.43
N ALA A 11 -11.38 3.67 -4.25
CA ALA A 11 -11.22 4.54 -3.08
C ALA A 11 -11.64 3.84 -1.77
N ALA A 12 -12.67 2.99 -1.84
CA ALA A 12 -13.14 2.19 -0.71
C ALA A 12 -12.18 1.01 -0.40
N ALA A 13 -11.54 0.42 -1.42
CA ALA A 13 -10.57 -0.64 -1.25
C ALA A 13 -9.28 -0.17 -0.53
N ILE A 14 -8.81 1.04 -0.86
CA ILE A 14 -7.65 1.69 -0.22
C ILE A 14 -7.96 2.02 1.26
N SER A 15 -9.16 2.53 1.55
CA SER A 15 -9.61 2.85 2.91
C SER A 15 -9.78 1.60 3.80
N GLY A 16 -10.39 0.54 3.27
CA GLY A 16 -10.59 -0.72 4.00
C GLY A 16 -9.31 -1.54 4.24
N PHE A 17 -8.27 -1.32 3.42
CA PHE A 17 -6.95 -1.93 3.60
C PHE A 17 -6.24 -1.36 4.84
N ALA A 18 -6.24 -0.03 4.98
CA ALA A 18 -5.71 0.65 6.16
C ALA A 18 -6.41 0.16 7.45
N GLU A 19 -7.75 0.06 7.45
CA GLU A 19 -8.51 -0.41 8.62
C GLU A 19 -8.20 -1.85 9.06
N ARG A 20 -7.87 -2.73 8.11
CA ARG A 20 -7.59 -4.15 8.40
C ARG A 20 -6.20 -4.36 9.03
N PHE A 21 -5.27 -3.43 8.79
CA PHE A 21 -3.92 -3.42 9.36
C PHE A 21 -3.82 -2.69 10.72
N LEU A 22 -4.76 -1.77 11.01
CA LEU A 22 -4.85 -0.96 12.23
C LEU A 22 -4.97 -1.72 13.58
N ARG A 23 -4.95 -3.06 13.61
CA ARG A 23 -5.10 -3.85 14.85
C ARG A 23 -3.81 -4.20 15.59
N GLN A 24 -2.61 -3.88 15.09
CA GLN A 24 -1.35 -4.30 15.77
C GLN A 24 -0.25 -3.23 15.87
N GLY A 25 -0.41 -2.21 16.71
CA GLY A 25 0.73 -1.58 17.43
C GLY A 25 1.90 -1.00 16.60
N GLU A 26 1.66 -0.53 15.38
CA GLU A 26 2.71 -0.38 14.35
C GLU A 26 3.64 0.81 14.51
N ALA A 27 3.24 1.88 15.22
CA ALA A 27 4.08 3.07 15.38
C ALA A 27 5.43 2.77 16.08
N ARG A 28 5.44 1.81 17.03
CA ARG A 28 6.67 1.38 17.72
C ARG A 28 7.55 0.49 16.82
N LEU A 29 6.92 -0.37 16.02
CA LEU A 29 7.60 -1.26 15.06
C LEU A 29 8.20 -0.47 13.90
N LEU A 30 7.50 0.54 13.38
CA LEU A 30 8.02 1.43 12.37
C LEU A 30 9.25 2.18 12.89
N ARG A 31 9.17 2.79 14.08
CA ARG A 31 10.32 3.45 14.70
C ARG A 31 11.51 2.51 14.82
N GLN A 32 11.31 1.28 15.32
CA GLN A 32 12.38 0.29 15.40
C GLN A 32 12.95 -0.07 14.02
N LEU A 33 12.10 -0.26 13.01
CA LEU A 33 12.50 -0.63 11.65
C LEU A 33 13.30 0.49 10.97
N LEU A 34 12.82 1.73 11.06
CA LEU A 34 13.48 2.89 10.47
C LEU A 34 14.81 3.18 11.19
N THR A 35 14.83 3.10 12.52
CA THR A 35 16.05 3.30 13.33
C THR A 35 17.12 2.25 13.02
N LYS A 36 16.72 0.98 12.91
CA LYS A 36 17.63 -0.13 12.62
C LYS A 36 18.21 -0.06 11.20
N ARG A 37 17.48 0.51 10.24
CA ARG A 37 17.84 0.51 8.82
C ARG A 37 18.56 1.78 8.38
N PHE A 38 18.18 2.93 8.94
CA PHE A 38 18.65 4.24 8.50
C PHE A 38 19.39 5.02 9.61
N GLY A 39 19.57 4.43 10.79
CA GLY A 39 20.15 5.07 11.98
C GLY A 39 19.10 5.78 12.83
N GLU A 40 19.46 6.20 14.05
CA GLU A 40 18.61 7.04 14.89
C GLU A 40 18.13 8.26 14.07
N PRO A 41 16.82 8.53 13.99
CA PRO A 41 16.36 9.80 13.47
C PRO A 41 17.07 10.90 14.27
N SER A 42 17.65 11.89 13.59
CA SER A 42 18.15 13.10 14.28
C SER A 42 17.06 13.58 15.25
N GLU A 43 17.41 13.87 16.52
CA GLU A 43 16.45 14.33 17.57
C GLU A 43 15.58 15.51 17.10
N SER A 44 16.00 16.23 16.05
CA SER A 44 15.24 17.28 15.39
C SER A 44 13.98 16.80 14.63
N ILE A 45 13.91 15.55 14.16
CA ILE A 45 12.80 15.02 13.35
C ILE A 45 11.63 14.52 14.24
N GLU A 46 11.87 14.29 15.54
CA GLU A 46 10.81 13.88 16.49
C GLU A 46 9.85 15.01 16.89
N LYS A 47 10.13 16.26 16.52
CA LYS A 47 9.32 17.41 16.96
C LYS A 47 8.25 17.76 15.93
N ARG A 48 7.00 17.76 16.39
CA ARG A 48 5.84 18.49 15.78
C ARG A 48 6.09 20.00 15.58
N ASP A 49 7.28 20.50 15.88
CA ASP A 49 7.67 21.91 15.85
C ASP A 49 8.59 22.26 14.67
N VAL A 50 9.03 21.28 13.88
CA VAL A 50 9.74 21.52 12.62
C VAL A 50 8.72 21.74 11.50
N ARG A 51 8.95 22.72 10.62
CA ARG A 51 8.03 23.01 9.52
C ARG A 51 8.20 21.97 8.40
N GLY A 52 7.12 21.29 8.03
CA GLY A 52 7.17 20.22 7.01
C GLY A 52 7.68 20.71 5.64
N ARG A 53 7.29 21.92 5.25
CA ARG A 53 7.69 22.54 3.97
C ARG A 53 9.21 22.60 3.77
N ASP A 54 9.99 22.74 4.84
CA ASP A 54 11.45 22.85 4.78
C ASP A 54 12.10 21.51 4.35
N HIS A 55 11.31 20.42 4.28
CA HIS A 55 11.75 19.07 3.96
C HIS A 55 11.10 18.47 2.70
N PHE A 56 10.36 19.27 1.91
CA PHE A 56 9.74 18.82 0.64
C PHE A 56 10.74 18.37 -0.43
N GLY A 57 12.03 18.66 -0.29
CA GLY A 57 13.08 18.18 -1.20
C GLY A 57 14.13 17.33 -0.51
N SER A 58 13.86 16.86 0.71
CA SER A 58 14.87 16.17 1.50
C SER A 58 15.30 14.87 0.81
N PRO A 59 16.61 14.62 0.62
CA PRO A 59 17.12 13.34 0.11
C PRO A 59 17.04 12.22 1.17
N ASN A 60 16.65 12.54 2.40
CA ASN A 60 16.47 11.58 3.47
C ASN A 60 15.02 11.04 3.45
N LEU A 61 14.88 9.75 3.12
CA LEU A 61 13.60 9.03 3.10
C LEU A 61 12.82 9.20 4.41
N ILE A 62 13.47 9.11 5.57
CA ILE A 62 12.81 9.26 6.88
C ILE A 62 12.18 10.65 7.04
N ALA A 63 12.88 11.69 6.60
CA ALA A 63 12.35 13.05 6.65
C ALA A 63 11.13 13.21 5.73
N ARG A 64 11.14 12.58 4.55
CA ARG A 64 10.01 12.58 3.59
C ARG A 64 8.80 11.84 4.17
N LEU A 65 9.00 10.65 4.73
CA LEU A 65 7.92 9.86 5.35
C LEU A 65 7.34 10.51 6.60
N ASN A 66 8.12 11.34 7.31
CA ASN A 66 7.68 12.03 8.51
C ASN A 66 7.02 13.39 8.25
N LEU A 67 6.92 13.85 6.99
CA LEU A 67 6.27 15.11 6.63
C LEU A 67 4.87 15.29 7.24
N PRO A 68 3.99 14.26 7.28
CA PRO A 68 2.69 14.37 7.93
C PRO A 68 2.73 14.62 9.44
N ASN A 69 3.83 14.30 10.12
CA ASN A 69 4.01 14.54 11.56
C ASN A 69 4.65 15.90 11.87
N MET A 70 5.18 16.60 10.86
CA MET A 70 5.80 17.92 11.00
C MET A 70 4.74 19.03 11.04
N ARG A 71 5.11 20.22 11.51
CA ARG A 71 4.22 21.38 11.56
C ARG A 71 3.83 21.83 10.16
N HIS A 72 2.54 21.84 9.88
CA HIS A 72 1.94 22.40 8.67
C HIS A 72 0.50 22.83 8.96
N PRO A 73 -0.04 23.86 8.28
CA PRO A 73 -1.45 24.20 8.39
C PRO A 73 -2.32 23.16 7.66
N ARG A 74 -3.59 23.07 8.03
CA ARG A 74 -4.54 22.13 7.38
C ARG A 74 -4.62 22.30 5.86
N SER A 75 -4.51 23.53 5.36
CA SER A 75 -4.50 23.83 3.93
C SER A 75 -3.33 23.20 3.17
N GLU A 76 -2.27 22.76 3.85
CA GLU A 76 -1.10 22.14 3.22
C GLU A 76 -1.12 20.60 3.29
N ARG A 77 -2.14 19.97 3.89
CA ARG A 77 -2.17 18.51 4.09
C ARG A 77 -2.04 17.71 2.80
N VAL A 78 -2.73 18.13 1.73
CA VAL A 78 -2.63 17.47 0.41
C VAL A 78 -1.21 17.56 -0.14
N ALA A 79 -0.61 18.75 -0.11
CA ALA A 79 0.77 18.95 -0.58
C ALA A 79 1.79 18.17 0.27
N VAL A 80 1.61 18.14 1.59
CA VAL A 80 2.44 17.37 2.53
C VAL A 80 2.36 15.87 2.23
N TYR A 81 1.16 15.35 2.00
CA TYR A 81 0.95 13.95 1.63
C TYR A 81 1.59 13.64 0.27
N ALA A 82 1.34 14.47 -0.75
CA ALA A 82 1.91 14.29 -2.08
C ALA A 82 3.44 14.27 -2.07
N GLU A 83 4.05 15.16 -1.30
CA GLU A 83 5.49 15.22 -1.15
C GLU A 83 6.05 14.00 -0.38
N ALA A 84 5.35 13.51 0.64
CA ALA A 84 5.73 12.27 1.32
C ALA A 84 5.67 11.06 0.37
N VAL A 85 4.60 10.93 -0.41
CA VAL A 85 4.43 9.87 -1.41
C VAL A 85 5.51 9.97 -2.50
N ARG A 86 5.73 11.15 -3.07
CA ARG A 86 6.77 11.35 -4.09
C ARG A 86 8.14 10.94 -3.56
N GLY A 87 8.50 11.42 -2.37
CA GLY A 87 9.75 11.04 -1.72
C GLY A 87 9.89 9.53 -1.48
N LEU A 88 8.78 8.85 -1.13
CA LEU A 88 8.78 7.41 -0.98
C LEU A 88 9.04 6.69 -2.31
N LEU A 89 8.37 7.10 -3.38
CA LEU A 89 8.52 6.50 -4.71
C LEU A 89 9.93 6.74 -5.30
N GLU A 90 10.51 7.90 -5.03
CA GLU A 90 11.85 8.27 -5.51
C GLU A 90 13.00 7.61 -4.73
N LEU A 91 12.85 7.45 -3.41
CA LEU A 91 13.98 7.11 -2.53
C LEU A 91 13.97 5.66 -2.02
N GLU A 92 12.84 4.96 -2.03
CA GLU A 92 12.77 3.53 -1.69
C GLU A 92 12.61 2.69 -2.97
N PRO A 93 13.62 1.91 -3.38
CA PRO A 93 13.54 1.10 -4.59
C PRO A 93 12.73 -0.19 -4.43
N ASP A 94 12.48 -0.66 -3.21
CA ASP A 94 11.79 -1.92 -2.92
C ASP A 94 10.26 -1.72 -2.92
N PRO A 95 9.52 -2.31 -3.88
CA PRO A 95 8.07 -2.14 -4.00
C PRO A 95 7.28 -2.62 -2.77
N GLU A 96 7.76 -3.65 -2.07
CA GLU A 96 7.08 -4.15 -0.86
C GLU A 96 7.24 -3.16 0.30
N ARG A 97 8.40 -2.48 0.37
CA ARG A 97 8.64 -1.42 1.35
C ARG A 97 7.89 -0.14 1.01
N GLN A 98 7.80 0.19 -0.28
CA GLN A 98 6.96 1.30 -0.72
C GLN A 98 5.53 1.14 -0.22
N LEU A 99 4.94 -0.03 -0.40
CA LEU A 99 3.59 -0.29 0.12
C LEU A 99 3.54 -0.15 1.65
N LYS A 100 4.44 -0.82 2.36
CA LYS A 100 4.47 -0.78 3.83
C LYS A 100 4.64 0.64 4.38
N TYR A 101 5.42 1.49 3.71
CA TYR A 101 5.67 2.86 4.12
C TYR A 101 4.55 3.82 3.70
N LEU A 102 3.85 3.53 2.59
CA LEU A 102 2.68 4.29 2.17
C LEU A 102 1.57 4.23 3.22
N ASP A 103 1.32 3.06 3.81
CA ASP A 103 0.34 2.90 4.90
C ASP A 103 0.60 3.87 6.05
N PHE A 104 1.87 4.06 6.42
CA PHE A 104 2.22 5.03 7.46
C PHE A 104 1.96 6.47 7.05
N VAL A 105 2.28 6.84 5.82
CA VAL A 105 2.02 8.18 5.29
C VAL A 105 0.51 8.46 5.31
N ASP A 106 -0.30 7.50 4.88
CA ASP A 106 -1.77 7.58 4.90
C ASP A 106 -2.34 7.71 6.31
N ILE A 107 -1.88 6.86 7.23
CA ILE A 107 -2.32 6.89 8.64
C ILE A 107 -2.01 8.24 9.26
N TYR A 108 -0.82 8.80 9.04
CA TYR A 108 -0.45 10.06 9.70
C TYR A 108 -1.03 11.30 9.02
N ALA A 109 -1.23 11.30 7.70
CA ALA A 109 -1.78 12.46 6.99
C ALA A 109 -3.25 12.73 7.32
N HIS A 110 -4.04 11.69 7.63
CA HIS A 110 -5.47 11.81 7.94
C HIS A 110 -6.22 12.70 6.95
N LEU A 111 -5.97 12.52 5.64
CA LEU A 111 -6.68 13.25 4.60
C LEU A 111 -8.18 12.90 4.66
N SER A 112 -9.04 13.92 4.58
CA SER A 112 -10.47 13.70 4.36
C SER A 112 -10.73 13.17 2.95
N GLU A 113 -11.95 12.70 2.71
CA GLU A 113 -12.34 12.22 1.38
C GLU A 113 -12.19 13.32 0.32
N GLU A 114 -12.57 14.55 0.65
CA GLU A 114 -12.40 15.71 -0.23
C GLU A 114 -10.92 15.98 -0.54
N GLU A 115 -10.06 15.90 0.47
CA GLU A 115 -8.62 16.07 0.30
C GLU A 115 -7.99 14.95 -0.54
N ARG A 116 -8.50 13.72 -0.43
CA ARG A 116 -8.09 12.59 -1.29
C ARG A 116 -8.52 12.80 -2.73
N MET A 117 -9.73 13.32 -2.97
CA MET A 117 -10.16 13.68 -4.33
C MET A 117 -9.27 14.76 -4.93
N ILE A 118 -8.94 15.81 -4.16
CA ILE A 118 -8.02 16.87 -4.61
C ILE A 118 -6.65 16.26 -4.94
N TYR A 119 -6.12 15.41 -4.05
CA TYR A 119 -4.86 14.71 -4.30
C TYR A 119 -4.87 13.92 -5.62
N GLN A 120 -5.91 13.13 -5.86
CA GLN A 120 -6.04 12.31 -7.08
C GLN A 120 -6.10 13.18 -8.34
N GLN A 121 -6.77 14.33 -8.29
CA GLN A 121 -6.89 15.24 -9.42
C GLN A 121 -5.58 15.99 -9.72
N GLU A 122 -4.87 16.44 -8.67
CA GLU A 122 -3.69 17.29 -8.81
C GLU A 122 -2.38 16.50 -8.94
N HIS A 123 -2.34 15.24 -8.48
CA HIS A 123 -1.14 14.39 -8.43
C HIS A 123 -1.34 13.05 -9.14
N ALA A 124 -1.81 13.11 -10.39
CA ALA A 124 -2.18 11.93 -11.17
C ALA A 124 -1.06 10.87 -11.34
N PRO A 125 0.23 11.21 -11.55
CA PRO A 125 1.29 10.20 -11.67
C PRO A 125 1.51 9.40 -10.38
N GLU A 126 1.58 10.09 -9.24
CA GLU A 126 1.75 9.45 -7.93
C GLU A 126 0.49 8.66 -7.54
N ALA A 127 -0.70 9.17 -7.86
CA ALA A 127 -1.96 8.44 -7.66
C ALA A 127 -2.02 7.14 -8.48
N ALA A 128 -1.62 7.18 -9.76
CA ALA A 128 -1.58 5.98 -10.61
C ALA A 128 -0.57 4.94 -10.08
N ALA A 129 0.59 5.38 -9.58
CA ALA A 129 1.56 4.50 -8.95
C ALA A 129 0.97 3.82 -7.70
N ILE A 130 0.31 4.59 -6.83
CA ILE A 130 -0.40 4.09 -5.64
C ILE A 130 -1.46 3.05 -6.01
N SER A 131 -2.33 3.34 -6.98
CA SER A 131 -3.36 2.39 -7.43
C SER A 131 -2.73 1.09 -7.93
N GLY A 132 -1.62 1.18 -8.68
CA GLY A 132 -0.88 -0.01 -9.12
C GLY A 132 -0.27 -0.82 -7.96
N PHE A 133 0.10 -0.21 -6.83
CA PHE A 133 0.51 -0.95 -5.63
C PHE A 133 -0.65 -1.69 -4.99
N ALA A 134 -1.81 -1.02 -4.85
CA ALA A 134 -2.99 -1.61 -4.26
C ALA A 134 -3.44 -2.86 -5.03
N GLU A 135 -3.48 -2.78 -6.36
CA GLU A 135 -3.81 -3.92 -7.24
C GLU A 135 -2.83 -5.08 -7.05
N ARG A 136 -1.51 -4.82 -7.09
CA ARG A 136 -0.48 -5.85 -6.88
C ARG A 136 -0.59 -6.51 -5.50
N PHE A 137 -0.89 -5.72 -4.47
CA PHE A 137 -1.00 -6.23 -3.12
C PHE A 137 -2.22 -7.12 -2.92
N LEU A 138 -3.39 -6.69 -3.42
CA LEU A 138 -4.60 -7.51 -3.38
C LEU A 138 -4.35 -8.87 -4.05
N ARG A 139 -3.75 -8.85 -5.24
CA ARG A 139 -3.35 -10.04 -5.98
C ARG A 139 -2.39 -10.94 -5.19
N GLN A 140 -1.37 -10.38 -4.56
CA GLN A 140 -0.45 -11.14 -3.69
C GLN A 140 -1.17 -11.74 -2.47
N GLY A 141 -2.11 -11.01 -1.88
CA GLY A 141 -2.94 -11.47 -0.78
C GLY A 141 -3.83 -12.65 -1.16
N GLU A 142 -4.51 -12.54 -2.30
CA GLU A 142 -5.34 -13.61 -2.88
C GLU A 142 -4.50 -14.85 -3.22
N ALA A 143 -3.37 -14.67 -3.90
CA ALA A 143 -2.44 -15.75 -4.22
C ALA A 143 -1.94 -16.47 -2.95
N ARG A 144 -1.64 -15.71 -1.89
CA ARG A 144 -1.23 -16.26 -0.59
C ARG A 144 -2.35 -17.07 0.08
N LEU A 145 -3.58 -16.56 0.07
CA LEU A 145 -4.74 -17.27 0.65
C LEU A 145 -5.03 -18.55 -0.14
N LEU A 146 -5.00 -18.48 -1.47
CA LEU A 146 -5.15 -19.65 -2.33
C LEU A 146 -4.05 -20.68 -2.08
N ARG A 147 -2.77 -20.26 -2.02
CA ARG A 147 -1.65 -21.14 -1.65
C ARG A 147 -1.89 -21.84 -0.31
N GLN A 148 -2.37 -21.12 0.70
CA GLN A 148 -2.69 -21.71 2.01
C GLN A 148 -3.83 -22.72 1.93
N LEU A 149 -4.88 -22.44 1.17
CA LEU A 149 -5.99 -23.36 0.94
C LEU A 149 -5.51 -24.63 0.25
N LEU A 150 -4.77 -24.50 -0.86
CA LEU A 150 -4.19 -25.62 -1.60
C LEU A 150 -3.27 -26.46 -0.71
N THR A 151 -2.42 -25.81 0.09
CA THR A 151 -1.54 -26.51 1.04
C THR A 151 -2.33 -27.33 2.06
N LYS A 152 -3.45 -26.79 2.57
CA LYS A 152 -4.30 -27.48 3.54
C LYS A 152 -5.07 -28.66 2.93
N ARG A 153 -5.52 -28.54 1.68
CA ARG A 153 -6.36 -29.56 1.02
C ARG A 153 -5.54 -30.64 0.33
N PHE A 154 -4.46 -30.26 -0.35
CA PHE A 154 -3.71 -31.12 -1.27
C PHE A 154 -2.22 -31.27 -0.91
N GLY A 155 -1.76 -30.59 0.14
CA GLY A 155 -0.35 -30.55 0.51
C GLY A 155 0.43 -29.50 -0.28
N LYS A 156 1.76 -29.45 -0.08
CA LYS A 156 2.63 -28.39 -0.62
C LYS A 156 2.49 -28.31 -2.16
N PRO A 157 2.11 -27.15 -2.73
CA PRO A 157 2.04 -26.97 -4.18
C PRO A 157 3.39 -27.22 -4.88
N SER A 158 3.32 -27.68 -6.12
CA SER A 158 4.51 -27.82 -6.99
C SER A 158 5.03 -26.46 -7.42
N GLU A 159 6.30 -26.39 -7.84
CA GLU A 159 6.89 -25.13 -8.34
C GLU A 159 6.12 -24.55 -9.53
N LEU A 160 5.51 -25.39 -10.36
CA LEU A 160 4.67 -24.95 -11.48
C LEU A 160 3.42 -24.22 -10.99
N ILE A 161 2.74 -24.77 -9.98
CA ILE A 161 1.55 -24.15 -9.39
C ILE A 161 1.95 -22.86 -8.66
N GLU A 162 3.06 -22.87 -7.93
CA GLU A 162 3.58 -21.66 -7.28
C GLU A 162 3.80 -20.52 -8.28
N ARG A 163 4.42 -20.81 -9.44
CA ARG A 163 4.58 -19.82 -10.50
C ARG A 163 3.24 -19.33 -11.05
N ARG A 164 2.27 -20.22 -11.25
CA ARG A 164 0.92 -19.82 -11.72
C ARG A 164 0.24 -18.87 -10.73
N LEU A 165 0.34 -19.14 -9.42
CA LEU A 165 -0.21 -18.26 -8.38
C LEU A 165 0.47 -16.88 -8.34
N GLU A 166 1.78 -16.82 -8.62
CA GLU A 166 2.54 -15.56 -8.62
C GLU A 166 2.25 -14.68 -9.84
N THR A 167 1.93 -15.29 -10.99
CA THR A 167 1.74 -14.56 -12.25
C THR A 167 0.29 -14.25 -12.60
N ALA A 168 -0.68 -15.00 -12.04
CA ALA A 168 -2.10 -14.81 -12.31
C ALA A 168 -2.57 -13.39 -11.91
N ASP A 169 -3.58 -12.89 -12.62
CA ASP A 169 -4.33 -11.68 -12.24
C ASP A 169 -5.37 -11.98 -11.16
N ALA A 170 -5.98 -10.93 -10.60
CA ALA A 170 -6.94 -11.05 -9.50
C ALA A 170 -8.19 -11.86 -9.89
N GLU A 171 -8.70 -11.69 -11.12
CA GLU A 171 -9.87 -12.42 -11.60
C GLU A 171 -9.60 -13.93 -11.70
N THR A 172 -8.46 -14.30 -12.26
CA THR A 172 -8.01 -15.70 -12.34
C THR A 172 -7.80 -16.31 -10.97
N LEU A 173 -7.20 -15.57 -10.03
CA LEU A 173 -7.00 -16.03 -8.64
C LEU A 173 -8.34 -16.27 -7.93
N ALA A 174 -9.33 -15.39 -8.12
CA ALA A 174 -10.67 -15.56 -7.57
C ALA A 174 -11.37 -16.80 -8.12
N ILE A 175 -11.31 -17.03 -9.44
CA ILE A 175 -11.86 -18.24 -10.08
C ILE A 175 -11.22 -19.50 -9.51
N TRP A 176 -9.89 -19.53 -9.38
CA TRP A 176 -9.21 -20.68 -8.79
C TRP A 176 -9.52 -20.85 -7.32
N PHE A 177 -9.75 -19.76 -6.57
CA PHE A 177 -10.16 -19.85 -5.18
C PHE A 177 -11.52 -20.53 -5.03
N ASP A 178 -12.52 -20.13 -5.82
CA ASP A 178 -13.85 -20.74 -5.79
C ASP A 178 -13.79 -22.22 -6.19
N ARG A 179 -13.07 -22.56 -7.27
CA ARG A 179 -12.86 -23.96 -7.68
C ARG A 179 -12.14 -24.76 -6.59
N ALA A 180 -11.15 -24.17 -5.93
CA ALA A 180 -10.40 -24.80 -4.85
C ALA A 180 -11.20 -25.07 -3.58
N LEU A 181 -12.46 -24.62 -3.46
CA LEU A 181 -13.35 -25.01 -2.36
C LEU A 181 -13.99 -26.38 -2.59
N GLU A 182 -14.28 -26.74 -3.84
CA GLU A 182 -15.07 -27.94 -4.19
C GLU A 182 -14.25 -29.03 -4.89
N ALA A 183 -13.16 -28.64 -5.57
CA ALA A 183 -12.28 -29.53 -6.33
C ALA A 183 -11.81 -30.75 -5.53
N GLN A 184 -11.68 -31.90 -6.20
CA GLN A 184 -11.18 -33.14 -5.57
C GLN A 184 -9.70 -33.38 -5.90
N ALA A 185 -9.20 -32.77 -6.97
CA ALA A 185 -7.80 -32.78 -7.34
C ALA A 185 -7.30 -31.38 -7.75
N LEU A 186 -5.98 -31.20 -7.83
CA LEU A 186 -5.38 -29.92 -8.23
C LEU A 186 -5.71 -29.57 -9.69
N GLU A 187 -5.84 -30.60 -10.53
CA GLU A 187 -6.16 -30.46 -11.94
C GLU A 187 -7.49 -29.73 -12.13
N ASP A 188 -8.53 -30.09 -11.35
CA ASP A 188 -9.87 -29.49 -11.41
C ASP A 188 -9.90 -27.97 -11.18
N ILE A 189 -8.87 -27.44 -10.50
CA ILE A 189 -8.75 -26.03 -10.14
C ILE A 189 -8.17 -25.24 -11.31
N PHE A 190 -7.14 -25.82 -11.94
CA PHE A 190 -6.27 -25.16 -12.90
C PHE A 190 -6.57 -25.49 -14.37
N CYS A 191 -7.63 -26.26 -14.63
CA CYS A 191 -8.23 -26.44 -15.95
C CYS A 191 -8.68 -25.09 -16.51
N ASP A 192 -8.39 -24.79 -17.78
CA ASP A 192 -8.90 -23.57 -18.42
C ASP A 192 -10.43 -23.67 -18.62
#